data_AF-A0A414B064-F1
#
_entry.id   AF-A0A414B064-F1
#
_cell.length_a   1.000
_cell.length_b   1.000
_cell.length_c   1.000
_cell.angle_alpha   90.00
_cell.angle_beta   90.00
_cell.angle_gamma   90.00
#
_symmetry.space_group_name_H-M   'P 1'
#
loop_
_entity.id
_entity.type
_entity.pdbx_description
1 polymer ?
#
loop_
_entity_poly.entity_id
_entity_poly.type
_entity_poly.pdbx_seq_one_letter_code
_entity_poly.pdbx_strand_id
1 'polypeptide(L)'
;MSYLSDLLGEAYKEGMTEEEISTALQTAGAGQSNTAELDKLKAQLSKANSEAADYKKQLRGKQTADEAAAAEQKAAMDKLTQENAELKRSFALSDKKAKLITMGYDEKLADSTAVAMVDGDMDTVMANQAKFNESREKAIQAELMKKTPRPAAGSEGTGGMDYAKKIEEAQASGNLTAVAYYTRLKAQDEANQMKE
;
A
#
# COMPACT_ATOMS: atom_id res chain seq x y z
N MET A 1 -12.84 45.42 -78.84
CA MET A 1 -13.38 44.30 -79.64
C MET A 1 -13.25 42.94 -78.96
N SER A 2 -12.32 42.67 -78.02
CA SER A 2 -12.22 41.32 -77.41
C SER A 2 -13.35 40.94 -76.44
N TYR A 3 -13.91 41.89 -75.68
CA TYR A 3 -14.96 41.56 -74.71
C TYR A 3 -16.22 40.93 -75.33
N LEU A 4 -16.58 41.32 -76.55
CA LEU A 4 -17.77 40.79 -77.22
C LEU A 4 -17.50 39.42 -77.85
N SER A 5 -16.29 39.20 -78.39
CA SER A 5 -15.85 37.87 -78.84
C SER A 5 -15.72 36.89 -77.67
N ASP A 6 -15.28 37.36 -76.50
CA ASP A 6 -15.14 36.54 -75.29
C ASP A 6 -16.51 36.16 -74.71
N LEU A 7 -17.51 37.05 -74.76
CA LEU A 7 -18.87 36.78 -74.26
C LEU A 7 -19.69 35.87 -75.18
N LEU A 8 -19.55 36.05 -76.50
CA LEU A 8 -20.34 35.32 -77.51
C LEU A 8 -19.63 34.06 -78.04
N GLY A 9 -18.33 33.90 -77.80
CA GLY A 9 -17.57 32.72 -78.21
C GLY A 9 -17.72 32.41 -79.70
N GLU A 10 -18.10 31.17 -80.01
CA GLU A 10 -18.31 30.70 -81.39
C GLU A 10 -19.46 31.40 -82.13
N ALA A 11 -20.36 32.09 -81.42
CA ALA A 11 -21.45 32.85 -82.03
C ALA A 11 -21.00 34.24 -82.52
N TYR A 12 -19.81 34.72 -82.14
CA TYR A 12 -19.31 36.03 -82.56
C TYR A 12 -18.90 36.05 -84.04
N LYS A 13 -19.37 37.06 -84.79
CA LYS A 13 -18.92 37.34 -86.16
C LYS A 13 -18.58 38.82 -86.30
N GLU A 14 -17.47 39.10 -86.98
CA GLU A 14 -17.02 40.47 -87.24
C GLU A 14 -18.01 41.17 -88.20
N GLY A 15 -18.62 42.26 -87.76
CA GLY A 15 -19.64 42.99 -88.51
C GLY A 15 -21.10 42.61 -88.24
N MET A 16 -21.40 41.87 -87.16
CA MET A 16 -22.80 41.68 -86.73
C MET A 16 -23.51 43.02 -86.51
N THR A 17 -24.80 43.04 -86.84
CA THR A 17 -25.68 44.17 -86.54
C THR A 17 -26.03 44.22 -85.05
N GLU A 18 -26.42 45.37 -84.52
CA GLU A 18 -26.77 45.54 -83.10
C GLU A 18 -27.90 44.59 -82.67
N GLU A 19 -28.86 44.29 -83.55
CA GLU A 19 -29.95 43.34 -83.29
C GLU A 19 -29.45 41.88 -83.22
N GLU A 20 -28.52 41.49 -84.09
CA GLU A 20 -27.89 40.15 -84.05
C GLU A 20 -27.02 39.99 -82.80
N ILE A 21 -26.27 41.03 -82.42
CA ILE A 21 -25.48 41.05 -81.18
C ILE A 21 -26.40 40.90 -79.96
N SER A 22 -27.50 41.65 -79.92
CA SER A 22 -28.49 41.57 -78.83
C SER A 22 -29.11 40.17 -78.73
N THR A 23 -29.49 39.58 -79.87
CA THR A 23 -30.10 38.25 -79.92
C THR A 23 -29.12 37.16 -79.49
N ALA A 24 -27.87 37.24 -79.96
CA ALA A 24 -26.81 36.31 -79.59
C ALA A 24 -26.47 36.40 -78.10
N LEU A 25 -26.42 37.61 -77.53
CA LEU A 25 -26.21 37.83 -76.10
C LEU A 25 -27.36 37.23 -75.27
N GLN A 26 -28.60 37.46 -75.67
CA GLN A 26 -29.78 36.96 -74.96
C GLN A 26 -29.87 35.42 -75.03
N THR A 27 -29.49 34.83 -76.16
CA THR A 27 -29.40 33.36 -76.36
C THR A 27 -28.25 32.74 -75.56
N ALA A 28 -27.13 33.45 -75.44
CA ALA A 28 -26.00 33.08 -74.58
C ALA A 28 -26.31 33.25 -73.07
N GLY A 29 -27.54 33.63 -72.71
CA GLY A 29 -27.97 33.80 -71.33
C GLY A 29 -27.60 35.15 -70.71
N ALA A 30 -27.05 36.09 -71.49
CA ALA A 30 -26.81 37.45 -71.01
C ALA A 30 -28.15 38.12 -70.68
N GLY A 31 -28.33 38.51 -69.42
CA GLY A 31 -29.57 39.07 -68.92
C GLY A 31 -30.60 38.04 -68.43
N GLN A 32 -30.33 36.73 -68.54
CA GLN A 32 -31.08 35.74 -67.77
C GLN A 32 -30.70 35.89 -66.29
N SER A 33 -31.63 36.44 -65.53
CA SER A 33 -31.49 36.66 -64.10
C SER A 33 -31.49 35.31 -63.37
N ASN A 34 -30.33 34.66 -63.23
CA ASN A 34 -30.11 33.49 -62.37
C ASN A 34 -30.23 33.85 -60.87
N THR A 35 -30.93 34.93 -60.53
CA THR A 35 -31.13 35.44 -59.18
C THR A 35 -31.84 34.41 -58.30
N ALA A 36 -32.85 33.71 -58.83
CA ALA A 36 -33.56 32.68 -58.10
C ALA A 36 -32.65 31.49 -57.72
N GLU A 37 -31.77 31.05 -58.63
CA GLU A 37 -30.78 29.99 -58.34
C GLU A 37 -29.68 30.49 -57.41
N LEU A 38 -29.19 31.71 -57.60
CA LEU A 38 -28.20 32.34 -56.71
C LEU A 38 -28.75 32.51 -55.29
N ASP A 39 -30.01 32.91 -55.13
CA ASP A 39 -30.66 33.05 -53.84
C ASP A 39 -30.90 31.69 -53.19
N LYS A 40 -31.25 30.66 -53.97
CA LYS A 40 -31.38 29.28 -53.49
C LYS A 40 -30.04 28.71 -53.02
N LEU A 41 -28.97 28.94 -53.78
CA LEU A 41 -27.59 28.56 -53.41
C LEU A 41 -27.11 29.30 -52.16
N LYS A 42 -27.36 30.61 -52.06
CA LYS A 42 -27.06 31.41 -50.85
C LYS A 42 -27.83 30.92 -49.64
N ALA A 43 -29.10 30.57 -49.80
CA ALA A 43 -29.92 30.02 -48.72
C ALA A 43 -29.41 28.65 -48.26
N GLN A 44 -29.07 27.76 -49.20
CA GLN A 44 -28.47 26.46 -48.89
C GLN A 44 -27.10 26.60 -48.21
N LEU A 45 -26.25 27.51 -48.70
CA LEU A 45 -24.95 27.79 -48.11
C LEU A 45 -25.08 28.36 -46.70
N SER A 46 -26.01 29.29 -46.49
CA SER A 46 -26.30 29.86 -45.17
C SER A 46 -26.79 28.79 -44.20
N LYS A 47 -27.68 27.90 -44.65
CA LYS A 47 -28.18 26.78 -43.87
C LYS A 47 -27.06 25.78 -43.49
N ALA A 48 -26.24 25.39 -44.47
CA ALA A 48 -25.10 24.51 -44.23
C ALA A 48 -24.09 25.13 -43.26
N ASN A 49 -23.84 26.44 -43.37
CA ASN A 49 -22.96 27.15 -42.45
C ASN A 49 -23.52 27.21 -41.03
N SER A 50 -24.83 27.42 -40.86
CA SER A 50 -25.46 27.37 -39.53
C SER A 50 -25.40 25.97 -38.92
N GLU A 51 -25.69 24.92 -39.68
CA GLU A 51 -25.61 23.54 -39.21
C GLU A 51 -24.16 23.17 -38.84
N ALA A 52 -23.18 23.56 -39.65
CA ALA A 52 -21.76 23.35 -39.34
C ALA A 52 -21.32 24.09 -38.06
N ALA A 53 -21.83 25.30 -37.83
CA ALA A 53 -21.56 26.05 -36.61
C ALA A 53 -22.17 25.35 -35.37
N ASP A 54 -23.41 24.85 -35.48
CA ASP A 54 -24.09 24.12 -34.42
C ASP A 54 -23.38 22.79 -34.10
N TYR A 55 -23.00 22.02 -35.12
CA TYR A 55 -22.22 20.79 -34.93
C TYR A 55 -20.88 21.07 -34.26
N LYS A 56 -20.18 22.14 -34.65
CA LYS A 56 -18.91 22.53 -34.03
C LYS A 56 -19.10 22.89 -32.55
N LYS A 57 -20.21 23.57 -32.21
CA LYS A 57 -20.55 23.90 -30.82
C LYS A 57 -20.89 22.65 -30.01
N GLN A 58 -21.69 21.74 -30.56
CA GLN A 58 -22.04 20.47 -29.91
C GLN A 58 -20.81 19.58 -29.70
N LEU A 59 -19.94 19.45 -30.71
CA LEU A 59 -18.73 18.64 -30.61
C LEU A 59 -17.80 19.16 -29.53
N ARG A 60 -17.57 20.48 -29.48
CA ARG A 60 -16.79 21.11 -28.42
C ARG A 60 -17.41 20.87 -27.04
N GLY A 61 -18.73 21.03 -26.92
CA GLY A 61 -19.44 20.78 -25.66
C GLY A 61 -19.30 19.32 -25.19
N LYS A 62 -19.42 18.35 -26.10
CA LYS A 62 -19.21 16.93 -25.80
C LYS A 62 -17.76 16.64 -25.40
N GLN A 63 -16.79 17.15 -26.16
CA GLN A 63 -15.37 16.99 -25.83
C GLN A 63 -15.04 17.51 -24.43
N THR A 64 -15.54 18.69 -24.07
CA THR A 64 -15.33 19.24 -22.71
C THR A 64 -16.02 18.42 -21.63
N ALA A 65 -17.22 17.89 -21.88
CA ALA A 65 -17.91 17.01 -20.94
C ALA A 65 -17.18 15.67 -20.77
N ASP A 66 -16.69 15.08 -21.85
CA ASP A 66 -15.93 13.83 -21.84
C ASP A 66 -14.58 14.00 -21.12
N GLU A 67 -13.89 15.13 -21.33
CA GLU A 67 -12.65 15.48 -20.61
C GLU A 67 -12.88 15.63 -19.10
N ALA A 68 -13.97 16.29 -18.69
CA ALA A 68 -14.34 16.43 -17.28
C ALA A 68 -14.68 15.06 -16.66
N ALA A 69 -15.48 14.24 -17.36
CA ALA A 69 -15.83 12.89 -16.89
C ALA A 69 -14.60 11.98 -16.79
N ALA A 70 -13.66 12.06 -17.73
CA ALA A 70 -12.41 11.29 -17.68
C ALA A 70 -11.52 11.73 -16.50
N ALA A 71 -11.45 13.03 -16.22
CA ALA A 71 -10.72 13.54 -15.06
C ALA A 71 -11.35 13.08 -13.72
N GLU A 72 -12.68 13.12 -13.62
CA GLU A 72 -13.41 12.62 -12.45
C GLU A 72 -13.24 11.11 -12.26
N GLN A 73 -13.34 10.32 -13.33
CA GLN A 73 -13.11 8.87 -13.28
C GLN A 73 -11.68 8.55 -12.85
N LYS A 74 -10.69 9.27 -13.38
CA LYS A 74 -9.30 9.09 -12.97
C LYS A 74 -9.11 9.40 -11.49
N ALA A 75 -9.64 10.54 -11.03
CA ALA A 75 -9.56 10.91 -9.62
C ALA A 75 -10.26 9.88 -8.70
N ALA A 76 -11.41 9.35 -9.13
CA ALA A 76 -12.12 8.31 -8.40
C ALA A 76 -11.33 6.99 -8.36
N MET A 77 -10.72 6.59 -9.48
CA MET A 77 -9.87 5.39 -9.55
C MET A 77 -8.60 5.52 -8.71
N ASP A 78 -7.94 6.68 -8.75
CA ASP A 78 -6.75 6.96 -7.95
C ASP A 78 -7.09 6.90 -6.44
N LYS A 79 -8.22 7.51 -6.05
CA LYS A 79 -8.74 7.44 -4.68
C LYS A 79 -9.05 6.00 -4.25
N LEU A 80 -9.79 5.24 -5.06
CA LEU A 80 -10.11 3.84 -4.76
C LEU A 80 -8.84 2.98 -4.67
N THR A 81 -7.84 3.25 -5.51
CA THR A 81 -6.57 2.53 -5.49
C THR A 81 -5.81 2.81 -4.19
N GLN A 82 -5.76 4.07 -3.77
CA GLN A 82 -5.13 4.47 -2.51
C GLN A 82 -5.84 3.85 -1.31
N GLU A 83 -7.17 3.97 -1.23
CA GLU A 83 -7.97 3.38 -0.14
C GLU A 83 -7.80 1.85 -0.08
N ASN A 84 -7.76 1.17 -1.22
CA ASN A 84 -7.49 -0.27 -1.27
C ASN A 84 -6.09 -0.62 -0.75
N ALA A 85 -5.08 0.18 -1.07
CA ALA A 85 -3.72 -0.03 -0.57
C ALA A 85 -3.66 0.16 0.96
N GLU A 86 -4.29 1.22 1.48
CA GLU A 86 -4.38 1.51 2.91
C GLU A 86 -5.15 0.41 3.67
N LEU A 87 -6.28 -0.06 3.13
CA LEU A 87 -7.06 -1.15 3.70
C LEU A 87 -6.25 -2.45 3.77
N LYS A 88 -5.58 -2.83 2.67
CA LYS A 88 -4.71 -4.02 2.65
C LYS A 88 -3.59 -3.93 3.69
N ARG A 89 -2.98 -2.74 3.82
CA ARG A 89 -1.94 -2.48 4.82
C ARG A 89 -2.49 -2.60 6.24
N SER A 90 -3.61 -1.94 6.53
CA SER A 90 -4.28 -1.98 7.84
C SER A 90 -4.69 -3.40 8.25
N PHE A 91 -5.21 -4.18 7.30
CA PHE A 91 -5.53 -5.59 7.51
C PHE A 91 -4.27 -6.39 7.87
N ALA A 92 -3.18 -6.23 7.10
CA ALA A 92 -1.92 -6.92 7.36
C ALA A 92 -1.33 -6.55 8.73
N LEU A 93 -1.40 -5.28 9.13
CA LEU A 93 -0.95 -4.82 10.46
C LEU A 93 -1.77 -5.49 11.57
N SER A 94 -3.09 -5.47 11.44
CA SER A 94 -4.00 -6.03 12.45
C SER A 94 -3.83 -7.55 12.59
N ASP A 95 -3.76 -8.28 11.47
CA ASP A 95 -3.53 -9.73 11.46
C ASP A 95 -2.18 -10.11 12.08
N LYS A 96 -1.10 -9.41 11.70
CA LYS A 96 0.22 -9.68 12.28
C LYS A 96 0.28 -9.33 13.77
N LYS A 97 -0.28 -8.20 14.19
CA LYS A 97 -0.34 -7.81 15.60
C LYS A 97 -1.10 -8.86 16.43
N ALA A 98 -2.26 -9.31 15.96
CA ALA A 98 -3.05 -10.35 16.64
C ALA A 98 -2.27 -11.67 16.81
N LYS A 99 -1.55 -12.10 15.76
CA LYS A 99 -0.68 -13.29 15.82
C LYS A 99 0.46 -13.12 16.81
N LEU A 100 1.13 -11.97 16.83
CA LEU A 100 2.22 -11.67 17.77
C LEU A 100 1.74 -11.66 19.23
N ILE A 101 0.58 -11.06 19.49
CA ILE A 101 -0.04 -11.09 20.83
C ILE A 101 -0.34 -12.55 21.24
N THR A 102 -0.85 -13.36 20.32
CA THR A 102 -1.11 -14.79 20.57
C THR A 102 0.17 -15.57 20.84
N MET A 103 1.30 -15.16 20.25
CA MET A 103 2.64 -15.70 20.53
C MET A 103 3.23 -15.21 21.87
N GLY A 104 2.52 -14.34 22.59
CA GLY A 104 2.93 -13.85 23.91
C GLY A 104 3.72 -12.55 23.89
N TYR A 105 3.80 -11.86 22.75
CA TYR A 105 4.35 -10.50 22.71
C TYR A 105 3.45 -9.56 23.51
N ASP A 106 4.05 -8.61 24.22
CA ASP A 106 3.29 -7.49 24.77
C ASP A 106 2.73 -6.61 23.65
N GLU A 107 1.66 -5.87 23.94
CA GLU A 107 0.92 -5.11 22.93
C GLU A 107 1.80 -4.10 22.17
N LYS A 108 2.74 -3.43 22.85
CA LYS A 108 3.60 -2.41 22.24
C LYS A 108 4.66 -3.05 21.33
N LEU A 109 5.28 -4.14 21.79
CA LEU A 109 6.25 -4.88 21.00
C LEU A 109 5.59 -5.58 19.81
N ALA A 110 4.38 -6.11 19.99
CA ALA A 110 3.57 -6.68 18.91
C ALA A 110 3.21 -5.63 17.84
N ASP A 111 2.78 -4.44 18.26
CA ASP A 111 2.44 -3.33 17.36
C ASP A 111 3.66 -2.88 16.53
N SER A 112 4.78 -2.58 17.19
CA SER A 112 6.03 -2.17 16.53
C SER A 112 6.57 -3.26 15.59
N THR A 113 6.50 -4.53 15.99
CA THR A 113 6.96 -5.64 15.15
C THR A 113 6.03 -5.86 13.96
N ALA A 114 4.71 -5.75 14.14
CA ALA A 114 3.76 -5.85 13.02
C ALA A 114 3.99 -4.74 11.98
N VAL A 115 4.23 -3.51 12.42
CA VAL A 115 4.59 -2.38 11.55
C VAL A 115 5.86 -2.70 10.76
N ALA A 116 6.94 -3.08 11.44
CA ALA A 116 8.20 -3.42 10.79
C ALA A 116 8.06 -4.58 9.79
N MET A 117 7.29 -5.61 10.13
CA MET A 117 6.99 -6.73 9.22
C MET A 117 6.13 -6.37 8.01
N VAL A 118 5.36 -5.28 8.06
CA VAL A 118 4.57 -4.77 6.93
C VAL A 118 5.41 -3.81 6.08
N ASP A 119 6.29 -3.03 6.72
CA ASP A 119 7.22 -2.12 6.05
C ASP A 119 8.47 -2.80 5.46
N GLY A 120 8.70 -4.07 5.80
CA GLY A 120 9.89 -4.81 5.37
C GLY A 120 11.16 -4.42 6.12
N ASP A 121 11.04 -3.73 7.25
CA ASP A 121 12.14 -3.37 8.14
C ASP A 121 12.55 -4.59 9.00
N MET A 122 13.39 -5.44 8.42
CA MET A 122 13.85 -6.66 9.07
C MET A 122 14.80 -6.40 10.25
N ASP A 123 15.49 -5.26 10.26
CA ASP A 123 16.37 -4.88 11.37
C ASP A 123 15.55 -4.62 12.63
N THR A 124 14.45 -3.87 12.51
CA THR A 124 13.51 -3.66 13.63
C THR A 124 12.82 -4.96 14.04
N VAL A 125 12.45 -5.83 13.10
CA VAL A 125 11.87 -7.15 13.42
C VAL A 125 12.83 -7.97 14.27
N MET A 126 14.10 -8.07 13.87
CA MET A 126 15.12 -8.83 14.61
C MET A 126 15.41 -8.20 15.98
N ALA A 127 15.50 -6.87 16.06
CA ALA A 127 15.70 -6.16 17.32
C ALA A 127 14.54 -6.39 18.30
N ASN A 128 13.30 -6.39 17.80
CA ASN A 128 12.13 -6.65 18.64
C ASN A 128 12.03 -8.14 19.04
N GLN A 129 12.38 -9.07 18.14
CA GLN A 129 12.48 -10.48 18.47
C GLN A 129 13.52 -10.75 19.57
N ALA A 130 14.66 -10.04 19.55
CA ALA A 130 15.65 -10.13 20.62
C ALA A 130 15.09 -9.65 21.97
N LYS A 131 14.37 -8.52 21.99
CA LYS A 131 13.70 -8.00 23.20
C LYS A 131 12.67 -9.00 23.75
N PHE A 132 11.90 -9.64 22.87
CA PHE A 132 10.95 -10.68 23.26
C PHE A 132 11.65 -11.89 23.88
N ASN A 133 12.77 -12.33 23.30
CA ASN A 133 13.54 -13.45 23.83
C ASN A 133 14.10 -13.12 25.22
N GLU A 134 14.64 -11.92 25.42
CA GLU A 134 15.16 -11.46 26.70
C GLU A 134 14.05 -11.39 27.77
N SER A 135 12.88 -10.85 27.43
CA SER A 135 11.76 -10.76 28.38
C SER A 135 11.24 -12.15 28.77
N ARG A 136 11.15 -13.06 27.80
CA ARG A 136 10.74 -14.45 28.00
C ARG A 136 11.76 -15.22 28.83
N GLU A 137 13.06 -15.04 28.58
CA GLU A 137 14.12 -15.67 29.37
C GLU A 137 14.07 -15.21 30.82
N LYS A 138 13.94 -13.90 31.08
CA LYS A 138 13.78 -13.36 32.43
C LYS A 138 12.55 -13.93 33.14
N ALA A 139 11.43 -14.05 32.44
CA ALA A 139 10.21 -14.64 32.99
C ALA A 139 10.42 -16.11 33.38
N ILE A 140 11.08 -16.90 32.52
CA ILE A 140 11.42 -18.30 32.78
C ILE A 140 12.36 -18.42 34.00
N GLN A 141 13.42 -17.60 34.06
CA GLN A 141 14.36 -17.60 35.19
C GLN A 141 13.65 -17.25 36.51
N ALA A 142 12.77 -16.24 36.50
CA ALA A 142 11.99 -15.87 37.68
C ALA A 142 11.03 -16.99 38.12
N GLU A 143 10.36 -17.66 37.18
CA GLU A 143 9.49 -18.80 37.47
C GLU A 143 10.29 -19.99 38.04
N LEU A 144 11.47 -20.27 37.49
CA LEU A 144 12.37 -21.31 37.98
C LEU A 144 12.85 -21.00 39.40
N MET A 145 13.27 -19.77 39.68
CA MET A 145 13.66 -19.34 41.03
C MET A 145 12.49 -19.47 42.03
N LYS A 146 11.26 -19.17 41.63
CA LYS A 146 10.06 -19.34 42.47
C LYS A 146 9.78 -20.82 42.78
N LYS A 147 10.02 -21.73 41.84
CA LYS A 147 9.81 -23.17 42.00
C LYS A 147 10.98 -23.88 42.70
N THR A 148 12.15 -23.26 42.75
CA THR A 148 13.32 -23.82 43.42
C THR A 148 13.12 -23.72 44.93
N PRO A 149 13.04 -24.85 45.67
CA PRO A 149 12.91 -24.81 47.12
C PRO A 149 14.08 -24.04 47.72
N ARG A 150 13.80 -23.07 48.58
CA ARG A 150 14.88 -22.41 49.35
C ARG A 150 15.57 -23.50 50.17
N PRO A 151 16.91 -23.57 50.19
CA PRO A 151 17.62 -24.41 51.14
C PRO A 151 17.08 -24.10 52.53
N ALA A 152 16.90 -25.14 53.36
CA ALA A 152 16.52 -24.93 54.75
C ALA A 152 17.44 -23.85 55.33
N ALA A 153 16.85 -22.80 55.92
CA ALA A 153 17.62 -21.82 56.65
C ALA A 153 18.49 -22.62 57.61
N GLY A 154 19.81 -22.52 57.47
CA GLY A 154 20.71 -23.09 58.45
C GLY A 154 20.26 -22.52 59.79
N SER A 155 19.83 -23.39 60.71
CA SER A 155 19.46 -22.94 62.05
C SER A 155 20.56 -22.01 62.53
N GLU A 156 20.17 -20.77 62.84
CA GLU A 156 20.90 -19.91 63.75
C GLU A 156 20.95 -20.65 65.09
N GLY A 157 21.92 -21.54 65.19
CA GLY A 157 22.20 -22.38 66.34
C GLY A 157 23.70 -22.60 66.31
N THR A 158 24.40 -21.77 67.07
CA THR A 158 25.75 -22.06 67.55
C THR A 158 25.84 -23.52 67.99
N GLY A 159 26.46 -24.38 67.18
CA GLY A 159 26.64 -25.80 67.49
C GLY A 159 27.05 -26.57 66.23
N GLY A 160 28.21 -27.22 66.26
CA GLY A 160 28.80 -27.92 65.13
C GLY A 160 27.87 -28.94 64.45
N MET A 161 28.24 -29.34 63.22
CA MET A 161 27.50 -30.38 62.50
C MET A 161 27.29 -31.60 63.39
N ASP A 162 26.04 -32.00 63.59
CA ASP A 162 25.70 -33.26 64.26
C ASP A 162 26.04 -34.44 63.34
N TYR A 163 27.31 -34.85 63.40
CA TYR A 163 27.83 -35.95 62.60
C TYR A 163 27.09 -37.26 62.89
N ALA A 164 26.58 -37.47 64.10
CA ALA A 164 25.83 -38.68 64.45
C ALA A 164 24.52 -38.75 63.66
N LYS A 165 23.76 -37.65 63.62
CA LYS A 165 22.54 -37.56 62.82
C LYS A 165 22.81 -37.73 61.32
N LYS A 166 23.90 -37.15 60.79
CA LYS A 166 24.29 -37.30 59.37
C LYS A 166 24.69 -38.72 59.00
N ILE A 167 25.31 -39.45 59.93
CA ILE A 167 25.65 -40.86 59.74
C ILE A 167 24.38 -41.72 59.73
N GLU A 168 23.43 -41.48 60.64
CA GLU A 168 22.14 -42.20 60.68
C GLU A 168 21.30 -41.95 59.41
N GLU A 169 21.21 -40.69 58.95
CA GLU A 169 20.54 -40.35 57.68
C GLU A 169 21.20 -41.05 56.48
N ALA A 170 22.53 -41.13 56.46
CA ALA A 170 23.29 -41.82 55.42
C ALA A 170 23.13 -43.35 55.47
N GLN A 171 23.02 -43.93 56.67
CA GLN A 171 22.73 -45.35 56.86
C GLN A 171 21.30 -45.68 56.43
N ALA A 172 20.31 -44.86 56.82
CA ALA A 172 18.91 -45.02 56.45
C ALA A 172 18.67 -44.89 54.94
N SER A 173 19.48 -44.08 54.26
CA SER A 173 19.46 -43.93 52.79
C SER A 173 20.35 -44.93 52.04
N GLY A 174 21.05 -45.84 52.73
CA GLY A 174 21.94 -46.83 52.13
C GLY A 174 23.20 -46.24 51.48
N ASN A 175 23.52 -44.98 51.76
CA ASN A 175 24.64 -44.25 51.16
C ASN A 175 25.93 -44.47 51.97
N LEU A 176 26.59 -45.62 51.73
CA LEU A 176 27.79 -46.04 52.45
C LEU A 176 28.98 -45.08 52.27
N THR A 177 29.07 -44.33 51.17
CA THR A 177 30.15 -43.35 50.96
C THR A 177 29.96 -42.13 51.85
N ALA A 178 28.71 -41.66 52.00
CA ALA A 178 28.37 -40.59 52.94
C ALA A 178 28.60 -41.03 54.39
N VAL A 179 28.27 -42.28 54.74
CA VAL A 179 28.57 -42.85 56.08
C VAL A 179 30.06 -42.75 56.40
N ALA A 180 30.92 -43.22 55.48
CA ALA A 180 32.38 -43.18 55.67
C ALA A 180 32.91 -41.74 55.79
N TYR A 181 32.37 -40.82 54.99
CA TYR A 181 32.77 -39.41 54.98
C TYR A 181 32.46 -38.72 56.32
N TYR A 182 31.22 -38.83 56.81
CA TYR A 182 30.82 -38.18 58.06
C TYR A 182 31.45 -38.84 59.30
N THR A 183 31.68 -40.15 59.26
CA THR A 183 32.43 -40.86 60.32
C THR A 183 33.86 -40.33 60.44
N ARG A 184 34.53 -40.06 59.32
CA ARG A 184 35.88 -39.49 59.31
C ARG A 184 35.91 -38.06 59.87
N LEU A 185 34.95 -37.23 59.48
CA LEU A 185 34.86 -35.85 59.96
C LEU A 185 34.59 -35.81 61.48
N LYS A 186 33.71 -36.68 61.98
CA LYS A 186 33.48 -36.86 63.43
C LYS A 186 34.79 -37.17 64.18
N ALA A 187 35.55 -38.14 63.68
CA ALA A 187 36.82 -38.53 64.30
C ALA A 187 37.89 -37.42 64.24
N GLN A 188 37.90 -36.60 63.17
CA GLN A 188 38.81 -35.45 63.06
C GLN A 188 38.43 -34.34 64.04
N ASP A 189 37.14 -34.07 64.21
CA ASP A 189 36.65 -33.06 65.15
C ASP A 189 36.92 -33.47 66.60
N GLU A 190 36.65 -34.73 66.96
CA GLU A 190 37.01 -35.32 68.26
C GLU A 190 38.52 -35.27 68.51
N ALA A 191 39.34 -35.60 67.52
CA ALA A 191 40.80 -35.54 67.64
C ALA A 191 41.37 -34.12 67.75
N ASN A 192 40.68 -33.12 67.18
CA ASN A 192 41.05 -31.72 67.31
C ASN A 192 40.64 -31.15 68.67
N GLN A 193 39.47 -31.55 69.19
CA GLN A 193 39.02 -31.17 70.53
C GLN A 193 39.87 -31.78 71.65
N MET A 194 40.53 -32.92 71.40
CA MET A 194 41.49 -33.51 72.36
C MET A 194 42.88 -32.86 72.35
N LYS A 195 43.16 -31.94 71.41
CA LYS A 195 44.46 -31.25 71.28
C LYS A 195 44.45 -29.82 71.81
N GLU A 196 43.29 -29.28 72.17
CA GLU A 196 43.12 -28.06 72.99
C GLU A 196 43.04 -28.41 74.47
#